data_AF-A0A9N9QS64-F1
#
_entry.id   AF-A0A9N9QS64-F1
#
_cell.length_a   1.000
_cell.length_b   1.000
_cell.length_c   1.000
_cell.angle_alpha   90.00
_cell.angle_beta   90.00
_cell.angle_gamma   90.00
#
_symmetry.space_group_name_H-M   'P 1'
#
loop_
_entity.id
_entity.type
_entity.pdbx_description
1 polymer ?
#
loop_
_entity_poly.entity_id
_entity_poly.type
_entity_poly.pdbx_seq_one_letter_code
_entity_poly.pdbx_strand_id
1 'polypeptide(L)'
;MSKNTLKKPQRKLIRYFGSVKIDVKRCEELRKANIKKFVDKLRDQLQTIWTTGHCSDADKKTFRYFYDDFYTEDLLDLHELEIQKWKKYYEDNGKLLDIIKKHQELCMIQFEENATGVNRFKNRGGQLLQEEKERNKLSKVIPQLEEQMLNLSGAFLVKNGVVFKTFGSTVEEYIQNLHESRENDRKTKLSARKLQRCETTLRTPGKSCMSLFPPSTSKCTTVSSYPKNDCVRFQKEDICHAYYGEYCKEA
;
A
#
# COMPACT_ATOMS: atom_id res chain seq x y z
N MET A 1 -52.90 -52.18 -25.44
CA MET A 1 -51.93 -51.52 -24.54
C MET A 1 -51.16 -52.59 -23.76
N SER A 2 -49.96 -52.97 -24.22
CA SER A 2 -49.19 -54.05 -23.59
C SER A 2 -48.46 -53.50 -22.34
N LYS A 3 -48.88 -53.94 -21.15
CA LYS A 3 -48.23 -53.56 -19.88
C LYS A 3 -46.90 -54.29 -19.79
N ASN A 4 -45.81 -53.61 -20.16
CA ASN A 4 -44.46 -54.14 -20.10
C ASN A 4 -44.03 -54.27 -18.62
N THR A 5 -44.30 -55.42 -18.01
CA THR A 5 -43.99 -55.69 -16.59
C THR A 5 -42.63 -56.35 -16.49
N LEU A 6 -41.65 -55.62 -15.95
CA LEU A 6 -40.28 -56.11 -15.76
C LEU A 6 -40.25 -57.40 -14.92
N LYS A 7 -39.50 -58.41 -15.37
CA LYS A 7 -39.33 -59.68 -14.63
C LYS A 7 -38.64 -59.41 -13.28
N LYS A 8 -38.95 -60.18 -12.23
CA LYS A 8 -38.33 -60.06 -10.88
C LYS A 8 -36.79 -59.84 -10.90
N PRO A 9 -35.98 -60.56 -11.70
CA PRO A 9 -34.53 -60.30 -11.78
C PRO A 9 -34.19 -58.93 -12.38
N GLN A 10 -34.91 -58.46 -13.40
CA GLN A 10 -34.72 -57.13 -14.00
C GLN A 10 -35.02 -56.01 -12.98
N ARG A 11 -36.04 -56.19 -12.14
CA ARG A 11 -36.36 -55.24 -11.05
C ARG A 11 -35.27 -55.16 -9.99
N LYS A 12 -34.67 -56.29 -9.59
CA LYS A 12 -33.53 -56.31 -8.66
C LYS A 12 -32.33 -55.57 -9.23
N LEU A 13 -32.02 -55.82 -10.50
CA LEU A 13 -30.90 -55.19 -11.19
C LEU A 13 -31.08 -53.67 -11.34
N ILE A 14 -32.29 -53.20 -11.68
CA ILE A 14 -32.62 -51.77 -11.73
C ILE A 14 -32.45 -51.10 -10.36
N ARG A 15 -32.90 -51.75 -9.27
CA ARG A 15 -32.71 -51.23 -7.91
C ARG A 15 -31.24 -51.13 -7.54
N TYR A 16 -30.45 -52.16 -7.86
CA TYR A 16 -29.01 -52.17 -7.60
C TYR A 16 -28.27 -51.08 -8.39
N PHE A 17 -28.52 -50.95 -9.70
CA PHE A 17 -27.93 -49.84 -10.46
C PHE A 17 -28.40 -48.47 -9.95
N GLY A 18 -29.63 -48.37 -9.47
CA GLY A 18 -30.15 -47.18 -8.80
C GLY A 18 -29.36 -46.84 -7.52
N SER A 19 -29.12 -47.82 -6.64
CA SER A 19 -28.35 -47.60 -5.41
C SER A 19 -26.90 -47.24 -5.70
N VAL A 20 -26.24 -47.95 -6.63
CA VAL A 20 -24.86 -47.66 -7.03
C VAL A 20 -24.74 -46.23 -7.58
N LYS A 21 -25.69 -45.77 -8.39
CA LYS A 21 -25.69 -44.38 -8.90
C LYS A 21 -25.83 -43.35 -7.77
N ILE A 22 -26.61 -43.63 -6.74
CA ILE A 22 -26.75 -42.76 -5.56
C ILE A 22 -25.43 -42.73 -4.78
N ASP A 23 -24.81 -43.88 -4.57
CA ASP A 23 -23.54 -43.97 -3.86
C ASP A 23 -22.41 -43.25 -4.60
N VAL A 24 -22.33 -43.38 -5.93
CA VAL A 24 -21.35 -42.64 -6.75
C VAL A 24 -21.53 -41.13 -6.59
N LYS A 25 -22.76 -40.63 -6.71
CA LYS A 25 -23.05 -39.20 -6.51
C LYS A 25 -22.66 -38.71 -5.12
N ARG A 26 -23.01 -39.47 -4.07
CA ARG A 26 -22.63 -39.15 -2.70
C ARG A 26 -21.11 -39.08 -2.53
N CYS A 27 -20.37 -40.02 -3.12
CA CYS A 27 -18.91 -40.02 -3.09
C CYS A 27 -18.30 -38.83 -3.86
N GLU A 28 -18.87 -38.47 -5.01
CA GLU A 28 -18.44 -37.30 -5.79
C GLU A 28 -18.68 -35.99 -5.02
N GLU A 29 -19.84 -35.84 -4.38
CA GLU A 29 -20.17 -34.69 -3.54
C GLU A 29 -19.21 -34.58 -2.35
N LEU A 30 -18.89 -35.70 -1.69
CA LEU A 30 -17.95 -35.72 -0.58
C LEU A 30 -16.52 -35.36 -1.04
N ARG A 31 -16.08 -35.88 -2.20
CA ARG A 31 -14.79 -35.52 -2.80
C ARG A 31 -14.74 -34.01 -3.10
N LYS A 32 -15.78 -33.48 -3.74
CA LYS A 32 -15.90 -32.04 -4.04
C LYS A 32 -15.86 -31.18 -2.77
N ALA A 33 -16.59 -31.58 -1.73
CA ALA A 33 -16.61 -30.88 -0.45
C ALA A 33 -15.24 -30.90 0.26
N ASN A 34 -14.47 -31.97 0.11
CA ASN A 34 -13.12 -32.05 0.63
C ASN A 34 -12.16 -31.15 -0.15
N ILE A 35 -12.17 -31.20 -1.49
CA ILE A 35 -11.33 -30.34 -2.34
C ILE A 35 -11.61 -28.87 -2.05
N LYS A 36 -12.89 -28.49 -1.89
CA LYS A 36 -13.28 -27.14 -1.50
C LYS A 36 -12.53 -26.65 -0.26
N LYS A 37 -12.46 -27.44 0.81
CA LYS A 37 -11.76 -27.07 2.05
C LYS A 37 -10.27 -26.81 1.82
N PHE A 38 -9.64 -27.53 0.90
CA PHE A 38 -8.22 -27.30 0.57
C PHE A 38 -8.06 -26.04 -0.27
N VAL A 39 -8.89 -25.85 -1.30
CA VAL A 39 -8.88 -24.65 -2.13
C VAL A 39 -9.12 -23.40 -1.29
N ASP A 40 -10.08 -23.41 -0.37
CA ASP A 40 -10.35 -22.29 0.54
C ASP A 40 -9.10 -21.94 1.40
N LYS A 41 -8.40 -22.94 1.93
CA LYS A 41 -7.14 -22.72 2.66
C LYS A 41 -6.04 -22.14 1.78
N LEU A 42 -5.91 -22.61 0.54
CA LEU A 42 -4.92 -22.06 -0.40
C LEU A 42 -5.27 -20.62 -0.78
N ARG A 43 -6.55 -20.28 -0.93
CA ARG A 43 -7.01 -18.89 -1.15
C ARG A 43 -6.63 -17.98 0.01
N ASP A 44 -6.83 -18.41 1.25
CA ASP A 44 -6.41 -17.66 2.43
C ASP A 44 -4.90 -17.43 2.47
N GLN A 45 -4.11 -18.46 2.13
CA GLN A 45 -2.66 -18.35 2.01
C GLN A 45 -2.26 -17.36 0.92
N LEU A 46 -2.88 -17.46 -0.25
CA LEU A 46 -2.59 -16.58 -1.38
C LEU A 46 -2.96 -15.12 -1.06
N GLN A 47 -4.09 -14.89 -0.38
CA GLN A 47 -4.49 -13.58 0.11
C GLN A 47 -3.47 -12.99 1.09
N THR A 48 -2.95 -13.82 2.00
CA THR A 48 -1.91 -13.42 2.94
C THR A 48 -0.64 -13.01 2.21
N ILE A 49 -0.20 -13.80 1.23
CA ILE A 49 0.98 -13.51 0.41
C ILE A 49 0.77 -12.19 -0.36
N TRP A 50 -0.37 -12.03 -1.04
CA TRP A 50 -0.66 -10.80 -1.77
C TRP A 50 -0.70 -9.56 -0.90
N THR A 51 -1.19 -9.68 0.33
CA THR A 51 -1.20 -8.59 1.31
C THR A 51 0.22 -8.24 1.76
N THR A 52 1.07 -9.24 1.99
CA THR A 52 2.43 -9.03 2.52
C THR A 52 3.44 -8.55 1.49
N GLY A 53 3.27 -8.80 0.19
CA GLY A 53 4.17 -8.20 -0.82
C GLY A 53 3.47 -7.39 -1.87
N HIS A 54 2.54 -6.56 -1.39
CA HIS A 54 2.22 -5.32 -2.08
C HIS A 54 1.73 -5.55 -3.52
N CYS A 55 1.05 -6.67 -3.75
CA CYS A 55 0.50 -7.01 -5.05
C CYS A 55 -0.65 -6.06 -5.38
N SER A 56 -0.67 -5.53 -6.60
CA SER A 56 -1.80 -4.72 -7.05
C SER A 56 -3.03 -5.58 -7.21
N ASP A 57 -4.21 -4.98 -7.07
CA ASP A 57 -5.46 -5.67 -7.40
C ASP A 57 -5.52 -6.09 -8.88
N ALA A 58 -4.80 -5.40 -9.76
CA ALA A 58 -4.63 -5.82 -11.16
C ALA A 58 -3.87 -7.15 -11.26
N ASP A 59 -2.80 -7.31 -10.48
CA ASP A 59 -1.98 -8.53 -10.47
C ASP A 59 -2.77 -9.71 -9.88
N LYS A 60 -3.53 -9.47 -8.80
CA LYS A 60 -4.44 -10.46 -8.20
C LYS A 60 -5.48 -10.95 -9.21
N LYS A 61 -6.08 -10.03 -9.97
CA LYS A 61 -7.09 -10.34 -11.00
C LYS A 61 -6.53 -11.12 -12.19
N THR A 62 -5.21 -11.14 -12.38
CA THR A 62 -4.57 -11.95 -13.42
C THR A 62 -4.79 -13.44 -13.15
N PHE A 63 -4.87 -13.86 -11.88
CA PHE A 63 -5.20 -15.23 -11.51
C PHE A 63 -6.73 -15.44 -11.45
N ARG A 64 -7.34 -15.65 -12.62
CA ARG A 64 -8.80 -15.85 -12.77
C ARG A 64 -9.36 -17.00 -11.94
N TYR A 65 -8.57 -18.06 -11.75
CA TYR A 65 -8.97 -19.27 -11.01
C TYR A 65 -9.24 -19.02 -9.51
N PHE A 66 -8.84 -17.85 -8.99
CA PHE A 66 -9.14 -17.45 -7.62
C PHE A 66 -10.65 -17.43 -7.33
N TYR A 67 -11.47 -17.05 -8.31
CA TYR A 67 -12.93 -16.91 -8.15
C TYR A 67 -13.71 -18.12 -8.68
N ASP A 68 -13.02 -19.21 -9.03
CA ASP A 68 -13.67 -20.38 -9.64
C ASP A 68 -14.24 -21.35 -8.59
N ASP A 69 -15.52 -21.70 -8.68
CA ASP A 69 -16.17 -22.64 -7.75
C ASP A 69 -16.25 -24.09 -8.29
N PHE A 70 -15.57 -24.36 -9.41
CA PHE A 70 -15.37 -25.72 -9.92
C PHE A 70 -14.24 -26.44 -9.17
N TYR A 71 -14.54 -26.98 -7.99
CA TYR A 71 -13.58 -27.73 -7.15
C TYR A 71 -13.17 -29.08 -7.76
N THR A 72 -12.28 -29.03 -8.75
CA THR A 72 -11.56 -30.16 -9.34
C THR A 72 -10.15 -30.26 -8.75
N GLU A 73 -9.48 -31.40 -8.97
CA GLU A 73 -8.07 -31.56 -8.57
C GLU A 73 -7.17 -30.60 -9.35
N ASP A 74 -7.45 -30.39 -10.64
CA ASP A 74 -6.73 -29.40 -11.45
C ASP A 74 -6.81 -27.99 -10.86
N LEU A 75 -7.95 -27.60 -10.29
CA LEU A 75 -8.09 -26.30 -9.63
C LEU A 75 -7.17 -26.19 -8.41
N LEU A 76 -7.03 -27.29 -7.65
CA LEU A 76 -6.13 -27.34 -6.49
C LEU A 76 -4.67 -27.16 -6.94
N ASP A 77 -4.24 -27.91 -7.96
CA ASP A 77 -2.88 -27.85 -8.51
C ASP A 77 -2.55 -26.45 -9.03
N LEU A 78 -3.50 -25.79 -9.71
CA LEU A 78 -3.32 -24.42 -10.17
C LEU A 78 -3.08 -23.43 -9.02
N HIS A 79 -3.78 -23.59 -7.89
CA HIS A 79 -3.56 -22.74 -6.71
C HIS A 79 -2.21 -23.03 -6.05
N GLU A 80 -1.79 -24.29 -5.98
CA GLU A 80 -0.47 -24.66 -5.44
C GLU A 80 0.67 -24.09 -6.30
N LEU A 81 0.57 -24.20 -7.63
CA LEU A 81 1.54 -23.62 -8.56
C LEU A 81 1.61 -22.10 -8.44
N GLU A 82 0.47 -21.42 -8.32
CA GLU A 82 0.45 -19.96 -8.16
C GLU A 82 1.10 -19.56 -6.83
N ILE A 83 0.84 -20.27 -5.73
CA ILE A 83 1.51 -20.04 -4.44
C ILE A 83 3.02 -20.25 -4.55
N GLN A 84 3.47 -21.32 -5.22
CA GLN A 84 4.90 -21.59 -5.42
C GLN A 84 5.58 -20.50 -6.24
N LYS A 85 4.92 -20.03 -7.31
CA LYS A 85 5.39 -18.92 -8.14
C LYS A 85 5.55 -17.65 -7.30
N TRP A 86 4.58 -17.31 -6.46
CA TRP A 86 4.71 -16.17 -5.57
C TRP A 86 5.85 -16.39 -4.57
N LYS A 87 5.90 -17.53 -3.86
CA LYS A 87 6.99 -17.82 -2.91
C LYS A 87 8.38 -17.64 -3.53
N LYS A 88 8.59 -18.17 -4.73
CA LYS A 88 9.84 -17.99 -5.47
C LYS A 88 10.13 -16.51 -5.78
N TYR A 89 9.12 -15.76 -6.19
CA TYR A 89 9.24 -14.32 -6.39
C TYR A 89 9.67 -13.58 -5.12
N TYR A 90 9.14 -13.95 -3.94
CA TYR A 90 9.58 -13.35 -2.67
C TYR A 90 10.99 -13.76 -2.28
N GLU A 91 11.36 -15.02 -2.48
CA GLU A 91 12.71 -15.49 -2.19
C GLU A 91 13.75 -14.75 -3.05
N ASP A 92 13.46 -14.59 -4.34
CA ASP A 92 14.34 -13.90 -5.28
C ASP A 92 14.42 -12.39 -5.00
N ASN A 93 13.34 -11.77 -4.52
CA ASN A 93 13.22 -10.31 -4.35
C ASN A 93 13.16 -9.85 -2.90
N GLY A 94 13.40 -10.74 -1.95
CA GLY A 94 13.20 -10.47 -0.51
C GLY A 94 13.98 -9.25 -0.03
N LYS A 95 15.21 -9.07 -0.52
CA LYS A 95 16.04 -7.90 -0.18
C LYS A 95 15.39 -6.57 -0.57
N LEU A 96 14.79 -6.52 -1.77
CA LEU A 96 14.13 -5.30 -2.26
C LEU A 96 12.86 -5.03 -1.45
N LEU A 97 12.05 -6.07 -1.21
CA LEU A 97 10.84 -5.98 -0.39
C LEU A 97 11.15 -5.53 1.06
N ASP A 98 12.21 -6.05 1.66
CA ASP A 98 12.66 -5.67 3.00
C ASP A 98 13.05 -4.19 3.08
N ILE A 99 13.73 -3.67 2.06
CA ILE A 99 14.11 -2.26 2.00
C ILE A 99 12.87 -1.38 1.84
N ILE A 100 11.91 -1.78 1.00
CA ILE A 100 10.64 -1.06 0.82
C ILE A 100 9.85 -1.01 2.13
N LYS A 101 9.79 -2.14 2.85
CA LYS A 101 9.15 -2.22 4.16
C LYS A 101 9.82 -1.29 5.17
N LYS A 102 11.15 -1.32 5.27
CA LYS A 102 11.91 -0.41 6.15
C LYS A 102 11.69 1.06 5.79
N HIS A 103 11.69 1.38 4.50
CA HIS A 103 11.42 2.71 4.01
C HIS A 103 10.03 3.19 4.45
N GLN A 104 9.00 2.34 4.29
CA GLN A 104 7.64 2.65 4.72
C GLN A 104 7.56 2.87 6.24
N GLU A 105 8.16 2.00 7.06
CA GLU A 105 8.21 2.13 8.52
C GLU A 105 8.85 3.46 8.95
N LEU A 106 10.01 3.81 8.39
CA LEU A 106 10.70 5.07 8.71
C LEU A 106 9.92 6.30 8.23
N CYS A 107 9.24 6.20 7.09
CA CYS A 107 8.36 7.26 6.61
C CYS A 107 7.20 7.51 7.58
N MET A 108 6.57 6.44 8.11
CA MET A 108 5.49 6.55 9.10
C MET A 108 5.96 7.24 10.38
N ILE A 109 7.11 6.83 10.91
CA ILE A 109 7.72 7.47 12.10
C ILE A 109 7.95 8.98 11.86
N GLN A 110 8.46 9.35 10.69
CA GLN A 110 8.66 10.76 10.33
C GLN A 110 7.33 11.55 10.30
N PHE A 111 6.23 10.94 9.90
CA PHE A 111 4.91 11.59 9.92
C PHE A 111 4.38 11.80 11.35
N GLU A 112 4.55 10.81 12.23
CA GLU A 112 4.14 10.89 13.64
C GLU A 112 4.92 11.96 14.41
N GLU A 113 6.24 12.03 14.22
CA GLU A 113 7.10 13.04 14.83
C GLU A 113 6.72 14.48 14.40
N ASN A 114 6.22 14.65 13.18
CA ASN A 114 5.77 15.94 12.66
C ASN A 114 4.37 16.35 13.16
N ALA A 115 3.61 15.44 13.77
CA ALA A 115 2.26 15.68 14.26
C ALA A 115 2.21 16.22 15.71
N THR A 116 3.33 16.27 16.43
CA THR A 116 3.35 16.76 17.83
C THR A 116 3.02 18.26 17.93
N GLY A 117 1.98 18.57 18.71
CA GLY A 117 1.39 19.90 18.84
C GLY A 117 2.09 20.87 19.81
N VAL A 118 1.43 22.01 20.07
CA VAL A 118 1.94 23.20 20.78
C VAL A 118 2.55 22.92 22.18
N ASN A 119 2.17 21.82 22.84
CA ASN A 119 2.74 21.40 24.14
C ASN A 119 4.14 20.77 24.06
N ARG A 120 4.71 20.57 22.85
CA ARG A 120 6.04 19.98 22.62
C ARG A 120 7.21 20.76 23.24
N PHE A 121 7.03 22.06 23.50
CA PHE A 121 8.09 22.91 24.06
C PHE A 121 8.35 22.71 25.57
N LYS A 122 7.61 21.82 26.25
CA LYS A 122 7.88 21.46 27.65
C LYS A 122 9.08 20.51 27.75
N ASN A 123 10.26 21.07 27.58
CA ASN A 123 11.52 20.37 27.32
C ASN A 123 12.23 19.92 28.62
N ARG A 124 11.60 19.08 29.45
CA ARG A 124 12.29 18.43 30.58
C ARG A 124 13.20 17.31 30.06
N GLY A 125 14.43 17.24 30.53
CA GLY A 125 15.34 16.12 30.24
C GLY A 125 15.96 16.09 28.83
N GLY A 126 15.92 17.19 28.06
CA GLY A 126 16.61 17.28 26.76
C GLY A 126 15.92 16.55 25.60
N GLN A 127 14.63 16.24 25.74
CA GLN A 127 13.84 15.49 24.77
C GLN A 127 13.86 16.11 23.36
N LEU A 128 13.71 17.44 23.22
CA LEU A 128 13.76 18.10 21.91
C LEU A 128 15.09 17.88 21.17
N LEU A 129 16.21 17.78 21.89
CA LEU A 129 17.51 17.55 21.26
C LEU A 129 17.64 16.11 20.75
N GLN A 130 17.01 15.16 21.44
CA GLN A 130 16.93 13.77 21.02
C GLN A 130 16.03 13.63 19.79
N GLU A 131 14.84 14.22 19.81
CA GLU A 131 13.91 14.26 18.67
C GLU A 131 14.56 14.91 17.44
N GLU A 132 15.27 16.04 17.62
CA GLU A 132 15.99 16.70 16.53
C GLU A 132 17.11 15.82 15.96
N LYS A 133 17.83 15.10 16.83
CA LYS A 133 18.87 14.16 16.41
C LYS A 133 18.28 12.98 15.63
N GLU A 134 17.13 12.45 16.06
CA GLU A 134 16.41 11.37 15.37
C GLU A 134 15.89 11.84 14.02
N ARG A 135 15.25 13.01 13.96
CA ARG A 135 14.83 13.63 12.69
C ARG A 135 15.98 13.80 11.71
N ASN A 136 17.14 14.25 12.18
CA ASN A 136 18.33 14.40 11.32
C ASN A 136 18.89 13.06 10.84
N LYS A 137 18.71 11.97 11.59
CA LYS A 137 19.02 10.62 11.11
C LYS A 137 18.02 10.19 10.05
N LEU A 138 16.71 10.33 10.30
CA LEU A 138 15.66 9.97 9.35
C LEU A 138 15.82 10.72 8.02
N SER A 139 16.11 12.02 8.09
CA SER A 139 16.36 12.89 6.92
C SER A 139 17.54 12.43 6.05
N LYS A 140 18.46 11.60 6.58
CA LYS A 140 19.58 11.04 5.84
C LYS A 140 19.33 9.61 5.39
N VAL A 141 18.71 8.80 6.25
CA VAL A 141 18.48 7.37 5.99
C VAL A 141 17.38 7.17 4.95
N ILE A 142 16.32 7.98 4.95
CA ILE A 142 15.20 7.84 4.00
C ILE A 142 15.69 8.00 2.54
N PRO A 143 16.41 9.08 2.15
CA PRO A 143 16.96 9.19 0.80
C PRO A 143 17.94 8.07 0.42
N GLN A 144 18.71 7.56 1.38
CA GLN A 144 19.61 6.42 1.13
C GLN A 144 18.84 5.13 0.83
N LEU A 145 17.70 4.91 1.48
CA LEU A 145 16.82 3.78 1.17
C LEU A 145 16.15 3.96 -0.18
N GLU A 146 15.69 5.18 -0.52
CA GLU A 146 15.13 5.50 -1.84
C GLU A 146 16.14 5.17 -2.95
N GLU A 147 17.41 5.59 -2.80
CA GLU A 147 18.47 5.26 -3.76
C GLU A 147 18.74 3.75 -3.85
N GLN A 148 18.79 3.05 -2.71
CA GLN A 148 18.95 1.59 -2.70
C GLN A 148 17.79 0.87 -3.39
N MET A 149 16.56 1.34 -3.20
CA MET A 149 15.37 0.80 -3.87
C MET A 149 15.48 0.95 -5.39
N LEU A 150 15.90 2.12 -5.88
CA LEU A 150 16.10 2.39 -7.31
C LEU A 150 17.22 1.54 -7.91
N ASN A 151 18.34 1.38 -7.20
CA ASN A 151 19.45 0.56 -7.66
C ASN A 151 19.06 -0.93 -7.77
N LEU A 152 18.33 -1.43 -6.78
CA LEU A 152 17.86 -2.82 -6.78
C LEU A 152 16.74 -3.06 -7.80
N SER A 153 15.84 -2.09 -8.01
CA SER A 153 14.81 -2.19 -9.06
C SER A 153 15.43 -2.19 -10.46
N GLY A 154 16.48 -1.38 -10.68
CA GLY A 154 17.27 -1.40 -11.92
C GLY A 154 17.97 -2.74 -12.14
N ALA A 155 18.60 -3.30 -11.11
CA ALA A 155 19.20 -4.64 -11.19
C ALA A 155 18.17 -5.74 -11.47
N PHE A 156 16.96 -5.63 -10.90
CA PHE A 156 15.84 -6.53 -11.18
C PHE A 156 15.39 -6.46 -12.64
N LEU A 157 15.27 -5.25 -13.19
CA LEU A 157 14.90 -5.03 -14.59
C LEU A 157 15.90 -5.69 -15.53
N VAL A 158 17.20 -5.55 -15.26
CA VAL A 158 18.26 -6.18 -16.08
C VAL A 158 18.19 -7.70 -16.00
N LYS A 159 17.93 -8.26 -14.80
CA LYS A 159 17.90 -9.72 -14.59
C LYS A 159 16.67 -10.37 -15.23
N ASN A 160 15.49 -9.77 -15.08
CA ASN A 160 14.22 -10.40 -15.43
C ASN A 160 13.58 -9.82 -16.70
N GLY A 161 14.09 -8.70 -17.23
CA GLY A 161 13.52 -8.00 -18.38
C GLY A 161 12.16 -7.35 -18.11
N VAL A 162 11.72 -7.31 -16.84
CA VAL A 162 10.42 -6.78 -16.41
C VAL A 162 10.63 -5.75 -15.32
N VAL A 163 9.87 -4.66 -15.35
CA VAL A 163 9.90 -3.60 -14.34
C VAL A 163 9.32 -4.12 -13.03
N PHE A 164 10.04 -3.90 -11.92
CA PHE A 164 9.54 -4.21 -10.60
C PHE A 164 8.39 -3.26 -10.22
N LYS A 165 7.25 -3.82 -9.84
CA LYS A 165 6.07 -3.06 -9.41
C LYS A 165 5.76 -3.34 -7.95
N THR A 166 5.43 -2.29 -7.21
CA THR A 166 4.93 -2.36 -5.82
C THR A 166 3.69 -1.52 -5.67
N PHE A 167 2.65 -2.07 -5.06
CA PHE A 167 1.33 -1.43 -4.93
C PHE A 167 0.73 -1.03 -6.29
N GLY A 168 1.11 -1.71 -7.37
CA GLY A 168 0.69 -1.39 -8.73
C GLY A 168 1.40 -0.22 -9.41
N SER A 169 2.37 0.41 -8.73
CA SER A 169 3.21 1.48 -9.28
C SER A 169 4.66 1.02 -9.39
N THR A 170 5.45 1.67 -10.24
CA THR A 170 6.92 1.46 -10.23
C THR A 170 7.54 2.04 -8.95
N VAL A 171 8.77 1.63 -8.64
CA VAL A 171 9.48 2.18 -7.46
C VAL A 171 9.66 3.69 -7.58
N GLU A 172 9.93 4.19 -8.79
CA GLU A 172 10.06 5.63 -9.09
C GLU A 172 8.75 6.37 -8.82
N GLU A 173 7.65 5.88 -9.39
CA GLU A 173 6.31 6.45 -9.18
C GLU A 173 5.91 6.41 -7.71
N TYR A 174 6.21 5.31 -7.00
CA TYR A 174 5.93 5.18 -5.57
C TYR A 174 6.64 6.27 -4.75
N ILE A 175 7.94 6.49 -5.00
CA ILE A 175 8.73 7.53 -4.32
C ILE A 175 8.17 8.91 -4.66
N GLN A 176 7.87 9.16 -5.94
CA GLN A 176 7.29 10.43 -6.39
C GLN A 176 5.95 10.73 -5.72
N ASN A 177 5.02 9.77 -5.72
CA ASN A 177 3.71 9.90 -5.09
C ASN A 177 3.82 10.20 -3.59
N LEU A 178 4.80 9.61 -2.89
CA LEU A 178 5.06 9.91 -1.49
C LEU A 178 5.53 11.35 -1.27
N HIS A 179 6.45 11.84 -2.11
CA HIS A 179 6.94 13.23 -2.03
C HIS A 179 5.82 14.23 -2.36
N GLU A 180 4.99 13.94 -3.35
CA GLU A 180 3.82 14.75 -3.71
C GLU A 180 2.78 14.80 -2.59
N SER A 181 2.46 13.66 -1.99
CA SER A 181 1.56 13.58 -0.83
C SER A 181 2.09 14.41 0.34
N ARG A 182 3.39 14.32 0.64
CA ARG A 182 4.04 15.11 1.71
C ARG A 182 3.93 16.61 1.48
N GLU A 183 4.17 17.05 0.24
CA GLU A 183 4.09 18.46 -0.10
C GLU A 183 2.65 18.98 -0.06
N ASN A 184 1.67 18.18 -0.48
CA ASN A 184 0.25 18.51 -0.38
C ASN A 184 -0.23 18.61 1.07
N ASP A 185 0.20 17.70 1.94
CA ASP A 185 -0.07 17.77 3.38
C ASP A 185 0.53 19.02 4.01
N ARG A 186 1.76 19.37 3.62
CA ARG A 186 2.44 20.58 4.08
C ARG A 186 1.65 21.83 3.66
N LYS A 187 1.26 21.93 2.39
CA LYS A 187 0.45 23.04 1.87
C LYS A 187 -0.89 23.17 2.59
N THR A 188 -1.57 22.05 2.82
CA THR A 188 -2.87 21.99 3.50
C THR A 188 -2.77 22.41 4.96
N LYS A 189 -1.74 21.95 5.69
CA LYS A 189 -1.49 22.38 7.07
C LYS A 189 -1.16 23.89 7.15
N LEU A 190 -0.42 24.42 6.18
CA LEU A 190 -0.09 25.85 6.11
C LEU A 190 -1.32 26.70 5.80
N SER A 191 -2.16 26.29 4.86
CA SER A 191 -3.39 27.01 4.53
C SER A 191 -4.38 26.99 5.70
N ALA A 192 -4.56 25.86 6.38
CA ALA A 192 -5.40 25.74 7.58
C ALA A 192 -4.93 26.67 8.71
N ARG A 193 -3.61 26.74 8.97
CA ARG A 193 -3.04 27.69 9.95
C ARG A 193 -3.28 29.15 9.54
N LYS A 194 -3.21 29.48 8.24
CA LYS A 194 -3.48 30.83 7.73
C LYS A 194 -4.95 31.22 7.93
N LEU A 195 -5.88 30.31 7.65
CA LEU A 195 -7.32 30.48 7.89
C LEU A 195 -7.63 30.70 9.38
N GLN A 196 -7.09 29.85 10.27
CA GLN A 196 -7.24 30.01 11.72
C GLN A 196 -6.71 31.37 12.20
N ARG A 197 -5.55 31.81 11.70
CA ARG A 197 -4.99 33.12 12.05
C ARG A 197 -5.89 34.28 11.60
N CYS A 198 -6.47 34.21 10.41
CA CYS A 198 -7.43 35.22 9.92
C CYS A 198 -8.74 35.22 10.72
N GLU A 199 -9.26 34.06 11.11
CA GLU A 199 -10.49 33.96 11.91
C GLU A 199 -10.28 34.50 13.34
N THR A 200 -9.12 34.24 13.94
CA THR A 200 -8.79 34.73 15.29
C THR A 200 -8.64 36.26 15.32
N THR A 201 -8.14 36.87 14.24
CA THR A 201 -8.04 38.33 14.12
C THR A 201 -9.39 39.05 13.94
N LEU A 202 -10.45 38.35 13.54
CA LEU A 202 -11.80 38.91 13.41
C LEU A 202 -12.60 38.90 14.72
N ARG A 203 -12.13 38.18 15.76
CA ARG A 203 -12.83 38.03 17.05
C ARG A 203 -12.34 38.97 18.16
N THR A 204 -11.34 39.82 17.90
CA THR A 204 -10.86 40.81 18.89
C THR A 204 -11.13 42.23 18.38
N PRO A 205 -12.12 42.97 18.90
CA PRO A 205 -12.28 44.38 18.57
C PRO A 205 -11.13 45.15 19.22
N GLY A 206 -10.22 45.73 18.43
CA GLY A 206 -9.33 46.79 18.91
C GLY A 206 -7.82 46.55 18.88
N LYS A 207 -7.27 45.64 18.06
CA LYS A 207 -5.81 45.64 17.79
C LYS A 207 -5.53 45.69 16.29
N SER A 208 -5.43 46.90 15.77
CA SER A 208 -4.83 47.16 14.46
C SER A 208 -3.41 46.59 14.43
N CYS A 209 -3.04 46.06 13.27
CA CYS A 209 -1.66 45.68 12.97
C CYS A 209 -0.81 46.96 12.88
N MET A 210 -0.28 47.41 14.02
CA MET A 210 0.77 48.42 14.02
C MET A 210 2.02 47.80 13.41
N SER A 211 2.34 48.17 12.17
CA SER A 211 3.66 47.94 11.59
C SER A 211 4.66 48.78 12.37
N LEU A 212 5.51 48.15 13.18
CA LEU A 212 6.58 48.81 13.95
C LEU A 212 7.76 49.31 13.10
N PHE A 213 7.61 49.38 11.78
CA PHE A 213 8.65 49.86 10.87
C PHE A 213 8.08 50.93 9.93
N PRO A 214 8.57 52.18 9.99
CA PRO A 214 8.21 53.19 9.00
C PRO A 214 8.84 52.83 7.63
N PRO A 215 8.17 53.14 6.50
CA PRO A 215 8.78 52.98 5.19
C PRO A 215 9.83 54.09 5.01
N SER A 216 11.11 53.77 5.15
CA SER A 216 12.17 54.72 4.79
C SER A 216 12.25 54.81 3.26
N THR A 217 11.75 55.90 2.70
CA THR A 217 12.15 56.34 1.36
C THR A 217 13.56 56.90 1.46
N SER A 218 14.57 56.10 1.12
CA SER A 218 15.92 56.59 0.89
C SER A 218 16.59 55.71 -0.16
N LYS A 219 16.75 56.28 -1.36
CA LYS A 219 17.69 55.77 -2.37
C LYS A 219 19.09 55.90 -1.79
N CYS A 220 19.82 54.81 -1.63
CA CYS A 220 21.27 54.85 -1.65
C CYS A 220 21.85 53.52 -2.12
N THR A 221 22.68 53.65 -3.14
CA THR A 221 23.43 52.62 -3.84
C THR A 221 24.56 52.10 -2.96
N THR A 222 24.70 50.79 -2.79
CA THR A 222 26.01 50.14 -2.64
C THR A 222 25.91 48.65 -2.95
N VAL A 223 26.77 48.24 -3.86
CA VAL A 223 27.06 46.87 -4.30
C VAL A 223 27.67 46.07 -3.15
N SER A 224 27.21 44.85 -2.90
CA SER A 224 28.03 43.80 -2.32
C SER A 224 27.46 42.42 -2.65
N SER A 225 28.25 41.69 -3.42
CA SER A 225 28.11 40.31 -3.88
C SER A 225 28.18 39.30 -2.75
N TYR A 226 27.30 38.28 -2.74
CA TYR A 226 27.60 36.83 -2.65
C TYR A 226 26.28 36.01 -2.61
N PRO A 227 26.25 34.77 -3.13
CA PRO A 227 25.07 34.20 -3.78
C PRO A 227 24.10 33.49 -2.83
N LYS A 228 22.81 33.62 -3.12
CA LYS A 228 21.74 32.76 -2.61
C LYS A 228 21.69 31.50 -3.48
N ASN A 229 21.75 30.33 -2.85
CA ASN A 229 21.42 29.07 -3.51
C ASN A 229 19.91 29.02 -3.73
N ASP A 230 19.49 29.16 -4.99
CA ASP A 230 18.11 28.99 -5.42
C ASP A 230 17.75 27.50 -5.41
N CYS A 231 16.80 27.13 -4.56
CA CYS A 231 16.12 25.85 -4.65
C CYS A 231 15.02 26.01 -5.71
N VAL A 232 15.23 25.37 -6.86
CA VAL A 232 14.40 25.51 -8.05
C VAL A 232 12.98 25.00 -7.77
N ARG A 233 12.03 25.93 -7.85
CA ARG A 233 10.59 25.71 -7.82
C ARG A 233 10.13 25.25 -9.20
N PHE A 234 9.89 23.95 -9.39
CA PHE A 234 9.12 23.48 -10.55
C PHE A 234 7.62 23.56 -10.24
N GLN A 235 6.89 24.19 -11.16
CA GLN A 235 5.44 24.37 -11.10
C GLN A 235 4.72 23.29 -11.94
N LYS A 236 3.46 23.04 -11.55
CA LYS A 236 2.34 22.41 -12.28
C LYS A 236 2.32 20.88 -12.27
N GLU A 237 1.18 20.20 -12.21
CA GLU A 237 -0.25 20.54 -12.07
C GLU A 237 -0.99 19.28 -11.57
N ASP A 238 -2.23 19.44 -11.14
CA ASP A 238 -3.08 18.51 -10.39
C ASP A 238 -3.15 17.06 -10.94
N ILE A 239 -3.22 16.06 -10.03
CA ILE A 239 -4.12 14.88 -10.10
C ILE A 239 -4.04 14.02 -8.81
N CYS A 240 -5.23 13.77 -8.25
CA CYS A 240 -5.65 12.64 -7.40
C CYS A 240 -5.03 12.39 -6.01
N HIS A 241 -5.72 12.99 -5.04
CA HIS A 241 -6.16 12.32 -3.81
C HIS A 241 -6.70 10.91 -4.10
N ALA A 242 -6.14 9.90 -3.43
CA ALA A 242 -6.81 8.75 -2.80
C ALA A 242 -5.91 7.51 -2.79
N TYR A 243 -5.03 7.33 -1.80
CA TYR A 243 -4.54 5.96 -1.51
C TYR A 243 -4.10 5.64 -0.08
N TYR A 244 -4.17 6.56 0.91
CA TYR A 244 -3.79 6.22 2.29
C TYR A 244 -4.75 6.76 3.37
N GLY A 245 -6.06 6.65 3.13
CA GLY A 245 -7.10 7.15 4.04
C GLY A 245 -7.73 6.15 5.02
N GLU A 246 -7.49 4.83 4.94
CA GLU A 246 -8.40 3.86 5.58
C GLU A 246 -7.82 2.91 6.66
N TYR A 247 -6.59 3.10 7.15
CA TYR A 247 -6.03 2.16 8.15
C TYR A 247 -5.99 2.61 9.62
N CYS A 248 -6.67 3.70 10.02
CA CYS A 248 -6.74 4.11 11.43
C CYS A 248 -8.13 4.62 11.86
N LYS A 249 -9.17 3.79 11.75
CA LYS A 249 -10.40 3.93 12.54
C LYS A 249 -11.07 2.57 12.74
N GLU A 250 -10.55 1.79 13.69
CA GLU A 250 -11.32 0.79 14.46
C GLU A 250 -10.45 0.24 15.59
N ALA A 251 -10.48 0.95 16.72
CA ALA A 251 -10.22 0.46 18.08
C ALA A 251 -10.79 1.46 19.08
#